data_AF-A0A438GIU7-F1
#
_entry.id   AF-A0A438GIU7-F1
#
_cell.length_a   1.000
_cell.length_b   1.000
_cell.length_c   1.000
_cell.angle_alpha   90.00
_cell.angle_beta   90.00
_cell.angle_gamma   90.00
#
_symmetry.space_group_name_H-M   'P 1'
#
loop_
_entity.id
_entity.type
_entity.pdbx_description
1 polymer ?
#
loop_
_entity_poly.entity_id
_entity_poly.type
_entity_poly.pdbx_seq_one_letter_code
_entity_poly.pdbx_strand_id
1 'polypeptide(L)'
;MVEGEEEVQEMQSPMAASSGKRKKSTVDKYFAPRNTQRAQPSMRSVLARKEAIWRVDMAIERFFYDACIPTNAVNSFHFKSMLNVISAIGLGYKGLNYHQLWVNLLKDAKKEVQLLVNSYHAIWAKVGCTIMGDGWTDNRQRTLINFLVHCPK
;
A
#
# COMPACT_ATOMS: atom_id res chain seq x y z
N MET A 1 47.35 -47.05 -28.92
CA MET A 1 46.67 -47.87 -27.89
C MET A 1 45.90 -46.88 -27.03
N VAL A 2 44.67 -46.57 -27.44
CA VAL A 2 43.40 -47.19 -26.99
C VAL A 2 43.09 -46.69 -25.58
N GLU A 3 42.31 -45.60 -25.47
CA GLU A 3 40.84 -45.56 -25.26
C GLU A 3 40.39 -46.09 -23.89
N GLY A 4 39.45 -45.38 -23.26
CA GLY A 4 38.74 -45.83 -22.06
C GLY A 4 37.98 -44.72 -21.35
N GLU A 5 36.85 -44.31 -21.93
CA GLU A 5 35.77 -43.64 -21.23
C GLU A 5 35.16 -44.59 -20.19
N GLU A 6 34.83 -44.11 -18.99
CA GLU A 6 33.76 -44.70 -18.18
C GLU A 6 32.89 -43.58 -17.59
N GLU A 7 31.70 -43.46 -18.19
CA GLU A 7 30.50 -42.85 -17.62
C GLU A 7 29.76 -43.91 -16.78
N VAL A 8 28.74 -43.48 -16.03
CA VAL A 8 27.65 -44.26 -15.38
C VAL A 8 27.96 -44.64 -13.92
N GLN A 9 27.16 -44.39 -12.87
CA GLN A 9 25.70 -44.25 -12.78
C GLN A 9 25.25 -43.43 -11.54
N GLU A 10 24.06 -42.86 -11.72
CA GLU A 10 23.15 -42.18 -10.80
C GLU A 10 22.81 -42.94 -9.51
N MET A 11 22.71 -42.21 -8.39
CA MET A 11 21.88 -42.61 -7.26
C MET A 11 21.11 -41.38 -6.74
N GLN A 12 19.86 -41.22 -7.22
CA GLN A 12 18.81 -40.44 -6.54
C GLN A 12 18.48 -41.12 -5.20
N SER A 13 18.17 -40.42 -4.10
CA SER A 13 16.89 -39.73 -3.83
C SER A 13 16.90 -39.17 -2.38
N PRO A 14 15.80 -38.66 -1.80
CA PRO A 14 15.28 -37.29 -1.86
C PRO A 14 15.29 -36.59 -0.48
N MET A 15 15.11 -35.26 -0.43
CA MET A 15 14.19 -34.65 0.55
C MET A 15 13.91 -33.19 0.21
N ALA A 16 12.66 -32.95 -0.17
CA ALA A 16 12.10 -31.64 -0.42
C ALA A 16 12.11 -30.79 0.87
N ALA A 17 12.82 -29.66 0.85
CA ALA A 17 12.57 -28.59 1.81
C ALA A 17 11.25 -27.90 1.43
N SER A 18 10.16 -28.35 2.04
CA SER A 18 8.85 -27.72 1.86
C SER A 18 8.93 -26.24 2.25
N SER A 19 8.65 -25.36 1.29
CA SER A 19 8.49 -23.94 1.52
C SER A 19 7.12 -23.72 2.19
N GLY A 20 7.10 -23.92 3.51
CA GLY A 20 5.94 -23.64 4.33
C GLY A 20 5.58 -22.16 4.28
N LYS A 21 4.57 -21.80 3.48
CA LYS A 21 3.88 -20.51 3.55
C LYS A 21 3.48 -20.26 5.00
N ARG A 22 4.13 -19.29 5.66
CA ARG A 22 3.79 -18.84 7.01
C ARG A 22 2.35 -18.31 6.98
N LYS A 23 1.40 -19.11 7.48
CA LYS A 23 0.02 -18.66 7.72
C LYS A 23 0.09 -17.51 8.74
N LYS A 24 -0.43 -16.34 8.37
CA LYS A 24 -0.58 -15.19 9.26
C LYS A 24 -1.49 -15.62 10.40
N SER A 25 -0.95 -15.76 11.61
CA SER A 25 -1.70 -16.27 12.76
C SER A 25 -2.72 -15.23 13.23
N THR A 26 -3.87 -15.70 13.71
CA THR A 26 -4.97 -14.93 14.32
C THR A 26 -4.53 -14.03 15.49
N VAL A 27 -3.30 -14.23 15.98
CA VAL A 27 -2.68 -13.53 17.11
C VAL A 27 -2.39 -12.05 16.83
N ASP A 28 -2.16 -11.67 15.56
CA ASP A 28 -1.88 -10.27 15.18
C ASP A 28 -3.05 -9.31 15.48
N LYS A 29 -4.28 -9.82 15.70
CA LYS A 29 -5.46 -9.00 16.04
C LYS A 29 -5.48 -8.51 17.49
N TYR A 30 -4.70 -9.11 18.38
CA TYR A 30 -4.70 -8.78 19.82
C TYR A 30 -3.63 -7.75 20.20
N PHE A 31 -2.73 -7.39 19.28
CA PHE A 31 -1.70 -6.41 19.53
C PHE A 31 -2.14 -5.01 19.05
N ALA A 32 -2.02 -4.03 19.93
CA ALA A 32 -2.26 -2.64 19.60
C ALA A 32 -1.37 -2.19 18.42
N PRO A 33 -1.90 -1.41 17.46
CA PRO A 33 -1.10 -0.88 16.36
C PRO A 33 0.16 -0.16 16.89
N ARG A 34 1.34 -0.57 16.42
CA ARG A 34 2.64 0.00 16.83
C ARG A 34 2.87 1.45 16.36
N ASN A 35 1.84 2.11 15.84
CA ASN A 35 1.92 3.37 15.09
C ASN A 35 1.34 4.58 15.84
N THR A 36 1.01 4.43 17.13
CA THR A 36 0.61 5.55 17.98
C THR A 36 1.85 6.20 18.60
N GLN A 37 1.79 7.51 18.91
CA GLN A 37 2.88 8.23 19.61
C GLN A 37 3.32 7.54 20.92
N ARG A 38 2.47 6.69 21.49
CA ARG A 38 2.69 5.95 22.74
C ARG A 38 3.10 4.48 22.55
N ALA A 39 3.22 4.01 21.32
CA ALA A 39 3.60 2.63 21.04
C ALA A 39 5.08 2.39 21.37
N GLN A 40 5.40 1.20 21.90
CA GLN A 40 6.79 0.86 22.16
C GLN A 40 7.60 0.76 20.87
N PRO A 41 8.75 1.47 20.77
CA PRO A 41 9.62 1.38 19.61
C PRO A 41 10.27 -0.01 19.53
N SER A 42 10.55 -0.45 18.30
CA SER A 42 11.28 -1.70 18.09
C SER A 42 12.73 -1.57 18.56
N MET A 43 13.37 -2.68 18.94
CA MET A 43 14.81 -2.67 19.27
C MET A 43 15.66 -2.12 18.11
N ARG A 44 15.29 -2.42 16.87
CA ARG A 44 15.98 -1.90 15.67
C ARG A 44 15.86 -0.38 15.54
N SER A 45 14.71 0.20 15.87
CA SER A 45 14.53 1.66 15.84
C SER A 45 15.26 2.36 16.98
N VAL A 46 15.34 1.76 18.17
CA VAL A 46 16.13 2.31 19.29
C VAL A 46 17.62 2.28 18.99
N LEU A 47 18.08 1.23 18.30
CA LEU A 47 19.48 1.08 17.89
C LEU A 47 19.79 1.77 16.56
N ALA A 48 18.81 2.42 15.92
CA ALA A 48 19.04 3.12 14.67
C ALA A 48 19.97 4.33 14.93
N ARG A 49 21.07 4.40 14.18
CA ARG A 49 22.00 5.53 14.27
C ARG A 49 21.25 6.80 13.84
N LYS A 50 21.47 7.92 14.55
CA LYS A 50 20.90 9.24 14.19
C LYS A 50 21.07 9.59 12.71
N GLU A 51 22.22 9.22 12.15
CA GLU A 51 22.55 9.34 10.73
C GLU A 51 21.55 8.61 9.80
N ALA A 52 21.11 7.41 10.16
CA ALA A 52 20.17 6.64 9.35
C ALA A 52 18.77 7.26 9.34
N ILE A 53 18.32 7.78 10.49
CA ILE A 53 17.05 8.51 10.61
C ILE A 53 17.11 9.77 9.75
N TRP A 54 18.19 10.55 9.88
CA TRP A 54 18.38 11.78 9.10
C TRP A 54 18.36 11.54 7.58
N ARG A 55 18.95 10.44 7.10
CA ARG A 55 18.90 10.05 5.67
C ARG A 55 17.49 9.74 5.18
N VAL A 56 16.67 9.09 6.03
CA VAL A 56 15.26 8.81 5.69
C VAL A 56 14.48 10.11 5.62
N ASP A 57 14.63 10.98 6.62
CA ASP A 57 13.94 12.28 6.66
C ASP A 57 14.29 13.12 5.44
N MET A 58 15.58 13.18 5.07
CA MET A 58 16.04 13.88 3.87
C MET A 58 15.47 13.32 2.56
N ALA A 59 15.34 11.99 2.45
CA ALA A 59 14.76 11.37 1.26
C ALA A 59 13.26 11.70 1.14
N ILE A 60 12.53 11.68 2.26
CA ILE A 60 11.11 12.06 2.30
C ILE A 60 10.93 13.53 1.94
N GLU A 61 11.71 14.42 2.56
CA GLU A 61 11.65 15.87 2.29
C GLU A 61 11.89 16.18 0.82
N ARG A 62 12.96 15.61 0.23
CA ARG A 62 13.28 15.82 -1.19
C ARG A 62 12.15 15.38 -2.11
N PHE A 63 11.53 14.24 -1.83
CA PHE A 63 10.38 13.76 -2.61
C PHE A 63 9.19 14.72 -2.52
N PHE A 64 8.91 15.28 -1.34
CA PHE A 64 7.84 16.26 -1.19
C PHE A 64 8.09 17.54 -1.98
N TYR A 65 9.31 18.06 -1.97
CA TYR A 65 9.66 19.27 -2.70
C TYR A 65 9.70 19.06 -4.21
N ASP A 66 10.29 17.97 -4.68
CA ASP A 66 10.37 17.65 -6.11
C ASP A 66 8.98 17.43 -6.73
N ALA A 67 8.10 16.71 -6.04
CA ALA A 67 6.75 16.44 -6.51
C ALA A 67 5.71 17.52 -6.12
N CYS A 68 6.15 18.65 -5.55
CA CYS A 68 5.28 19.74 -5.08
C CYS A 68 4.12 19.26 -4.18
N ILE A 69 4.39 18.28 -3.31
CA ILE A 69 3.38 17.69 -2.43
C ILE A 69 3.17 18.62 -1.22
N PRO A 70 1.92 19.04 -0.93
CA PRO A 70 1.64 19.84 0.25
C PRO A 70 2.08 19.13 1.54
N THR A 71 2.77 19.85 2.43
CA THR A 71 3.32 19.29 3.69
C THR A 71 2.25 18.65 4.57
N ASN A 72 0.99 19.08 4.48
CA ASN A 72 -0.12 18.46 5.20
C ASN A 72 -0.31 16.96 4.87
N ALA A 73 0.23 16.46 3.75
CA ALA A 73 0.17 15.04 3.41
C ALA A 73 0.81 14.12 4.46
N VAL A 74 1.76 14.61 5.27
CA VAL A 74 2.36 13.82 6.38
C VAL A 74 1.36 13.48 7.48
N ASN A 75 0.28 14.26 7.60
CA ASN A 75 -0.79 14.03 8.57
C ASN A 75 -1.81 12.99 8.09
N SER A 76 -1.75 12.58 6.81
CA SER A 76 -2.62 11.56 6.27
C SER A 76 -2.39 10.21 6.95
N PHE A 77 -3.47 9.50 7.27
CA PHE A 77 -3.40 8.11 7.73
C PHE A 77 -2.62 7.22 6.76
N HIS A 78 -2.75 7.48 5.45
CA HIS A 78 -2.09 6.71 4.41
C HIS A 78 -0.56 6.90 4.40
N PHE A 79 -0.06 8.07 4.79
CA PHE A 79 1.38 8.34 4.84
C PHE A 79 2.08 7.43 5.86
N LYS A 80 1.55 7.37 7.08
CA LYS A 80 2.06 6.46 8.12
C LYS A 80 1.90 4.99 7.73
N SER A 81 0.76 4.64 7.12
CA SER A 81 0.50 3.27 6.65
C SER A 81 1.54 2.83 5.61
N MET A 82 1.83 3.70 4.63
CA MET A 82 2.83 3.46 3.58
C MET A 82 4.21 3.14 4.18
N LEU A 83 4.73 4.00 5.06
CA LEU A 83 6.05 3.80 5.69
C LEU A 83 6.11 2.48 6.46
N ASN A 84 5.05 2.14 7.19
CA ASN A 84 4.99 0.88 7.94
C ASN A 84 5.05 -0.35 7.03
N VAL A 85 4.24 -0.37 5.96
CA VAL A 85 4.23 -1.50 5.01
C VAL A 85 5.58 -1.65 4.32
N ILE A 86 6.19 -0.54 3.88
CA ILE A 86 7.54 -0.55 3.27
C ILE A 86 8.57 -1.08 4.27
N SER A 87 8.55 -0.57 5.52
CA SER A 87 9.50 -0.99 6.56
C SER A 87 9.38 -2.49 6.92
N ALA A 88 8.16 -3.04 6.84
CA ALA A 88 7.90 -4.45 7.12
C ALA A 88 8.47 -5.38 6.04
N ILE A 89 8.53 -4.93 4.78
CA ILE A 89 9.17 -5.66 3.68
C ILE A 89 10.71 -5.50 3.77
N GLY A 90 11.20 -4.31 4.09
CA GLY A 90 12.63 -4.01 4.20
C GLY A 90 13.34 -3.87 2.84
N LEU A 91 14.63 -4.22 2.79
CA LEU A 91 15.53 -3.96 1.66
C LEU A 91 15.13 -4.61 0.32
N GLY A 92 14.18 -5.56 0.33
CA GLY A 92 13.69 -6.23 -0.88
C GLY A 92 12.57 -5.49 -1.62
N TYR A 93 12.02 -4.42 -1.05
CA TYR A 93 10.94 -3.69 -1.69
C TYR A 93 11.45 -2.89 -2.89
N LYS A 94 10.95 -3.20 -4.08
CA LYS A 94 11.09 -2.35 -5.26
C LYS A 94 9.95 -1.34 -5.25
N GLY A 95 10.29 -0.06 -5.26
CA GLY A 95 9.32 1.03 -5.34
C GLY A 95 8.40 0.89 -6.55
N LEU A 96 7.22 1.50 -6.47
CA LEU A 96 6.27 1.53 -7.57
C LEU A 96 6.86 2.27 -8.77
N ASN A 97 6.63 1.74 -9.97
CA ASN A 97 6.86 2.48 -11.19
C ASN A 97 5.58 3.19 -11.67
N TYR A 98 5.73 4.11 -12.62
CA TYR A 98 4.64 4.89 -13.18
C TYR A 98 3.48 4.03 -13.69
N HIS A 99 3.78 2.99 -14.49
CA HIS A 99 2.75 2.15 -15.09
C HIS A 99 1.96 1.34 -14.05
N GLN A 100 2.64 0.82 -13.02
CA GLN A 100 1.99 0.11 -11.93
C GLN A 100 1.00 0.99 -11.18
N LEU A 101 1.38 2.25 -10.88
CA LEU A 101 0.54 3.20 -10.18
C LEU A 101 -0.69 3.59 -11.00
N TRP A 102 -0.50 3.92 -12.28
CA TRP A 102 -1.56 4.45 -13.14
C TRP A 102 -2.53 3.40 -13.68
N VAL A 103 -2.06 2.17 -13.89
CA VAL A 103 -2.89 1.14 -14.56
C VAL A 103 -3.35 0.09 -13.58
N ASN A 104 -2.42 -0.56 -12.89
CA ASN A 104 -2.77 -1.75 -12.10
C ASN A 104 -3.39 -1.35 -10.76
N LEU A 105 -2.71 -0.50 -10.01
CA LEU A 105 -3.17 -0.08 -8.69
C LEU A 105 -4.41 0.80 -8.78
N LEU A 106 -4.54 1.64 -9.81
CA LEU A 106 -5.76 2.41 -10.03
C LEU A 106 -6.98 1.51 -10.32
N LYS A 107 -6.80 0.42 -11.08
CA LYS A 107 -7.88 -0.57 -11.32
C LYS A 107 -8.32 -1.23 -10.02
N ASP A 108 -7.38 -1.58 -9.15
CA ASP A 108 -7.71 -2.22 -7.88
C ASP A 108 -8.36 -1.24 -6.90
N ALA A 109 -7.86 0.00 -6.80
CA ALA A 109 -8.51 1.06 -6.03
C ALA A 109 -9.93 1.35 -6.53
N LYS A 110 -10.15 1.35 -7.85
CA LYS A 110 -11.50 1.47 -8.44
C LYS A 110 -12.41 0.33 -8.00
N LYS A 111 -11.94 -0.92 -7.97
CA LYS A 111 -12.74 -2.06 -7.50
C LYS A 111 -13.12 -1.90 -6.02
N GLU A 112 -12.20 -1.46 -5.17
CA GLU A 112 -12.47 -1.22 -3.75
C GLU A 112 -13.56 -0.15 -3.57
N VAL A 113 -13.43 0.98 -4.26
CA VAL A 113 -14.46 2.04 -4.25
C VAL A 113 -15.77 1.52 -4.82
N GLN A 114 -15.75 0.72 -5.89
CA GLN A 114 -16.95 0.16 -6.48
C GLN A 114 -17.69 -0.77 -5.51
N LEU A 115 -16.97 -1.60 -4.75
CA LEU A 115 -17.59 -2.46 -3.72
C LEU A 115 -18.26 -1.62 -2.63
N LEU A 116 -17.60 -0.55 -2.20
CA LEU A 116 -18.18 0.40 -1.24
C LEU A 116 -19.44 1.08 -1.83
N VAL A 117 -19.37 1.59 -3.06
CA VAL A 117 -20.51 2.23 -3.74
C VAL A 117 -21.67 1.24 -3.93
N ASN A 118 -21.39 0.00 -4.29
CA ASN A 118 -22.41 -1.05 -4.40
C ASN A 118 -23.11 -1.33 -3.07
N SER A 119 -22.37 -1.25 -1.94
CA SER A 119 -22.98 -1.37 -0.62
C SER A 119 -23.99 -0.25 -0.34
N TYR A 120 -23.72 0.98 -0.80
CA TYR A 120 -24.66 2.09 -0.72
C TYR A 120 -25.85 1.93 -1.67
N HIS A 121 -25.65 1.46 -2.90
CA HIS A 121 -26.75 1.18 -3.84
C HIS A 121 -27.78 0.20 -3.24
N ALA A 122 -27.33 -0.81 -2.48
CA ALA A 122 -28.24 -1.73 -1.79
C ALA A 122 -29.09 -1.04 -0.71
N ILE A 123 -28.58 0.03 -0.09
CA ILE A 123 -29.33 0.87 0.85
C ILE A 123 -30.28 1.79 0.08
N TRP A 124 -29.80 2.46 -0.96
CA TRP A 124 -30.59 3.37 -1.80
C TRP A 124 -31.79 2.68 -2.45
N ALA A 125 -31.64 1.41 -2.85
CA ALA A 125 -32.74 0.61 -3.38
C ALA A 125 -33.90 0.42 -2.37
N LYS A 126 -33.62 0.52 -1.06
CA LYS A 126 -34.61 0.33 0.01
C LYS A 126 -35.19 1.64 0.52
N VAL A 127 -34.37 2.67 0.69
CA VAL A 127 -34.77 3.94 1.33
C VAL A 127 -34.77 5.14 0.37
N GLY A 128 -34.36 4.95 -0.88
CA GLY A 128 -34.09 6.03 -1.82
C GLY A 128 -32.78 6.77 -1.53
N CYS A 129 -32.45 7.72 -2.40
CA CYS A 129 -31.39 8.70 -2.19
C CYS A 129 -31.77 10.01 -2.88
N THR A 130 -31.18 11.12 -2.44
CA THR A 130 -31.29 12.41 -3.12
C THR A 130 -29.97 12.72 -3.80
N ILE A 131 -29.99 12.95 -5.11
CA ILE A 131 -28.83 13.38 -5.88
C ILE A 131 -28.93 14.89 -6.05
N MET A 132 -27.97 15.62 -5.50
CA MET A 132 -27.81 17.06 -5.68
C MET A 132 -26.70 17.28 -6.71
N GLY A 133 -27.00 18.05 -7.74
CA GLY A 133 -26.00 18.53 -8.70
C GLY A 133 -25.75 20.01 -8.47
N ASP A 134 -24.49 20.40 -8.32
CA ASP A 134 -24.08 21.79 -8.45
C ASP A 134 -23.16 21.96 -9.66
N GLY A 135 -23.01 23.20 -10.12
CA GLY A 135 -22.11 23.52 -11.22
C GLY A 135 -21.50 24.88 -11.05
N TRP A 136 -20.23 25.01 -11.40
CA TRP A 136 -19.51 26.27 -11.42
C TRP A 136 -18.64 26.35 -12.67
N THR A 137 -18.58 27.53 -13.30
CA THR A 137 -17.71 27.77 -14.46
C THR A 137 -16.69 28.83 -14.09
N ASP A 138 -15.41 28.55 -14.32
CA ASP A 138 -14.33 29.49 -14.06
C ASP A 138 -14.27 30.62 -15.11
N ASN A 139 -13.48 31.64 -14.82
CA ASN A 139 -13.23 32.75 -15.75
C ASN A 139 -12.51 32.33 -17.05
N ARG A 140 -12.01 31.10 -17.13
CA ARG A 140 -11.41 30.49 -18.32
C ARG A 140 -12.38 29.59 -19.07
N GLN A 141 -13.68 29.67 -18.76
CA GLN A 141 -14.75 28.86 -19.37
C GLN A 141 -14.61 27.35 -19.13
N ARG A 142 -13.98 26.94 -18.01
CA ARG A 142 -13.94 25.54 -17.58
C ARG A 142 -15.05 25.30 -16.58
N THR A 143 -15.96 24.39 -16.93
CA THR A 143 -17.09 24.01 -16.08
C THR A 143 -16.73 22.80 -15.20
N LEU A 144 -16.99 22.93 -13.90
CA LEU A 144 -17.01 21.84 -12.92
C LEU A 144 -18.47 21.55 -12.57
N ILE A 145 -18.84 20.27 -12.53
CA ILE A 145 -20.15 19.81 -12.07
C ILE A 145 -19.90 18.86 -10.90
N ASN A 146 -20.40 19.18 -9.70
CA ASN A 146 -20.33 18.25 -8.58
C ASN A 146 -21.66 17.52 -8.41
N PHE A 147 -21.57 16.21 -8.17
CA PHE A 147 -22.70 15.41 -7.74
C PHE A 147 -22.47 14.99 -6.30
N LEU A 148 -23.45 15.30 -5.45
CA LEU A 148 -23.52 14.88 -4.06
C LEU A 148 -24.73 13.96 -3.91
N VAL A 149 -24.51 12.76 -3.37
CA VAL A 149 -25.60 11.82 -3.10
C VAL A 149 -25.83 11.76 -1.60
N HIS A 150 -27.03 12.15 -1.16
CA HIS A 150 -27.47 12.02 0.22
C HIS A 150 -28.34 10.78 0.40
N CYS A 151 -28.02 9.99 1.43
CA CYS A 151 -28.79 8.86 1.88
C CYS A 151 -29.07 9.03 3.39
N PRO A 152 -30.33 8.85 3.85
CA PRO A 152 -30.68 9.02 5.26
C PRO A 152 -30.14 7.91 6.18
N LYS A 153 -29.48 6.89 5.63
CA LYS A 153 -28.83 5.78 6.35
C LYS A 153 -27.42 5.55 5.85
#